data_AF-Q92XJ7-F1
#
_entry.id   AF-Q92XJ7-F1
#
_cell.length_a   1.000
_cell.length_b   1.000
_cell.length_c   1.000
_cell.angle_alpha   90.00
_cell.angle_beta   90.00
_cell.angle_gamma   90.00
#
_symmetry.space_group_name_H-M   'P 1'
#
loop_
_entity.id
_entity.type
_entity.pdbx_description
1 polymer ?
#
loop_
_entity_poly.entity_id
_entity_poly.type
_entity_poly.pdbx_seq_one_letter_code
_entity_poly.pdbx_strand_id
1 'polypeptide(L)' 'MLTLARMWRTSTTGDFITKDAAATWAANQMPDQEAGTLIHAREAYLGKVRDDWGNRQSASERTATFLRQRVLELL' A
#
# COMPACT_ATOMS: atom_id res chain seq x y z
N MET A 1 5.36 0.53 2.78
CA MET A 1 3.95 0.54 2.33
C MET A 1 3.46 -0.82 1.84
N LEU A 2 4.11 -1.47 0.85
CA LEU A 2 3.65 -2.76 0.32
C LEU A 2 3.54 -3.89 1.38
N THR A 3 4.44 -3.92 2.35
CA THR A 3 4.33 -4.85 3.49
C THR A 3 3.10 -4.56 4.36
N LEU A 4 2.77 -3.28 4.60
CA LEU A 4 1.56 -2.91 5.35
C LEU A 4 0.29 -3.30 4.58
N ALA A 5 0.27 -3.13 3.26
CA ALA A 5 -0.84 -3.60 2.43
C ALA A 5 -1.03 -5.12 2.53
N ARG A 6 0.06 -5.90 2.55
CA ARG A 6 0.01 -7.34 2.75
C ARG A 6 -0.44 -7.73 4.16
N MET A 7 0.05 -7.04 5.19
CA MET A 7 -0.44 -7.22 6.57
C MET A 7 -1.94 -6.96 6.65
N TRP A 8 -2.43 -5.87 6.06
CA TRP A 8 -3.86 -5.55 6.02
C TRP A 8 -4.64 -6.67 5.33
N ARG A 9 -4.20 -7.12 4.15
CA ARG A 9 -4.84 -8.24 3.42
C ARG A 9 -4.94 -9.51 4.26
N THR A 10 -3.83 -9.91 4.89
CA THR A 10 -3.77 -11.11 5.73
C THR A 10 -4.66 -10.96 6.95
N SER A 11 -4.68 -9.82 7.62
CA SER A 11 -5.60 -9.56 8.74
C SER A 11 -7.07 -9.59 8.32
N THR A 12 -7.42 -9.13 7.12
CA THR A 12 -8.82 -9.11 6.65
C THR A 12 -9.33 -10.49 6.19
N THR A 13 -8.48 -11.30 5.56
CA THR A 13 -8.94 -12.50 4.85
C THR A 13 -8.28 -13.82 5.30
N GLY A 14 -7.23 -13.74 6.11
CA GLY A 14 -6.43 -14.89 6.53
C GLY A 14 -5.50 -15.44 5.45
N ASP A 15 -5.54 -14.92 4.22
CA ASP A 15 -4.67 -15.35 3.13
C ASP A 15 -3.31 -14.62 3.09
N PHE A 16 -2.35 -15.25 2.42
CA PHE A 16 -1.01 -14.71 2.25
C PHE A 16 -0.66 -14.64 0.77
N ILE A 17 -0.80 -13.44 0.21
CA ILE A 17 -0.53 -13.15 -1.21
C ILE A 17 0.71 -12.28 -1.40
N THR A 18 1.15 -12.11 -2.65
CA THR A 18 2.30 -11.28 -2.98
C THR A 18 2.07 -9.80 -2.65
N LYS A 19 3.16 -9.04 -2.50
CA LYS A 19 3.14 -7.60 -2.17
C LYS A 19 2.37 -6.77 -3.20
N ASP A 20 2.54 -7.08 -4.49
CA ASP A 20 1.91 -6.37 -5.60
C ASP A 20 0.40 -6.69 -5.72
N ALA A 21 0.00 -7.93 -5.45
CA ALA A 21 -1.40 -8.32 -5.41
C ALA A 21 -2.11 -7.67 -4.22
N ALA A 22 -1.49 -7.69 -3.03
CA ALA A 22 -2.01 -7.02 -1.84
C ALA A 22 -2.13 -5.49 -2.02
N ALA A 23 -1.17 -4.86 -2.70
CA ALA A 23 -1.23 -3.43 -2.99
C ALA A 23 -2.39 -3.07 -3.92
N THR A 24 -2.67 -3.92 -4.92
CA THR A 24 -3.82 -3.73 -5.82
C THR A 24 -5.14 -3.84 -5.06
N TRP A 25 -5.26 -4.86 -4.21
CA TRP A 25 -6.43 -5.05 -3.36
C TRP A 25 -6.66 -3.88 -2.38
N ALA A 26 -5.59 -3.42 -1.71
CA ALA A 26 -5.67 -2.32 -0.75
C ALA A 26 -6.05 -1.00 -1.45
N ALA A 27 -5.46 -0.71 -2.62
CA ALA A 27 -5.73 0.51 -3.37
C ALA A 27 -7.22 0.66 -3.74
N ASN A 28 -7.93 -0.44 -4.05
CA ASN A 28 -9.37 -0.42 -4.36
C ASN A 28 -10.27 -0.03 -3.18
N GLN A 29 -9.74 0.03 -1.96
CA GLN A 29 -10.47 0.36 -0.73
C GLN A 29 -10.00 1.67 -0.09
N MET A 30 -9.06 2.36 -0.74
CA MET A 30 -8.43 3.58 -0.27
C MET A 30 -8.97 4.79 -1.03
N PRO A 31 -8.94 5.99 -0.44
CA PRO A 31 -9.17 7.21 -1.21
C PRO A 31 -8.14 7.36 -2.34
N ASP A 32 -8.54 8.01 -3.43
CA ASP A 32 -7.77 8.05 -4.68
C ASP A 32 -6.32 8.55 -4.51
N GLN A 33 -6.09 9.49 -3.59
CA GLN A 33 -4.77 10.08 -3.36
C GLN A 33 -3.79 9.06 -2.75
N GLU A 34 -4.20 8.37 -1.70
CA GLU A 34 -3.44 7.33 -1.04
C GLU A 34 -3.33 6.08 -1.94
N ALA A 35 -4.41 5.72 -2.64
CA ALA A 35 -4.44 4.63 -3.60
C ALA A 35 -3.40 4.83 -4.72
N GLY A 36 -3.38 6.02 -5.34
CA GLY A 36 -2.40 6.35 -6.39
C GLY A 36 -0.95 6.26 -5.90
N THR A 37 -0.69 6.66 -4.66
CA THR A 37 0.65 6.56 -4.04
C THR A 37 1.03 5.10 -3.81
N LEU A 38 0.10 4.26 -3.34
CA LEU A 38 0.34 2.82 -3.17
C LEU A 38 0.57 2.10 -4.49
N ILE A 39 -0.19 2.45 -5.54
CA ILE A 39 0.01 1.92 -6.89
C ILE A 39 1.38 2.33 -7.44
N HIS A 40 1.81 3.57 -7.21
CA HIS A 40 3.17 3.97 -7.60
C HIS A 40 4.25 3.12 -6.92
N ALA A 41 4.11 2.87 -5.61
CA ALA A 41 5.02 1.97 -4.90
C ALA A 41 5.01 0.54 -5.48
N ARG A 42 3.84 0.05 -5.92
CA ARG A 42 3.70 -1.24 -6.59
C ARG A 42 4.45 -1.25 -7.92
N GLU A 43 4.25 -0.25 -8.77
CA GLU A 43 4.92 -0.21 -10.08
C GLU A 43 6.44 -0.06 -9.94
N ALA A 44 6.92 0.68 -8.93
CA ALA A 44 8.34 0.79 -8.61
C ALA A 44 8.93 -0.55 -8.18
N TYR A 45 8.21 -1.29 -7.33
CA TYR A 45 8.59 -2.63 -6.91
C TYR A 45 8.61 -3.65 -8.06
N LEU A 46 7.73 -3.50 -9.04
CA LEU A 46 7.72 -4.30 -10.28
C LEU A 46 8.79 -3.86 -11.30
N GLY A 47 9.58 -2.82 -11.00
CA GLY A 47 10.61 -2.28 -11.90
C GLY A 47 10.07 -1.53 -13.11
N LYS A 48 8.77 -1.18 -13.12
CA LYS A 48 8.12 -0.49 -14.25
C LYS A 48 8.29 1.02 -14.21
N VAL A 49 8.46 1.58 -13.02
CA VAL A 49 8.80 3.00 -12.81
C VAL A 49 10.00 3.11 -11.89
N ARG A 50 10.68 4.25 -11.91
CA ARG A 50 11.75 4.51 -10.95
C ARG A 50 11.16 4.70 -9.55
N ASP A 51 11.87 4.17 -8.57
CA ASP A 51 11.57 4.33 -7.15
C ASP A 51 12.01 5.74 -6.70
N ASP A 52 11.33 6.77 -7.19
CA ASP A 52 11.62 8.18 -6.89
C ASP A 52 10.55 8.77 -5.96
N TRP A 53 10.97 9.09 -4.74
CA TRP A 53 10.12 9.63 -3.68
C TRP A 53 10.43 11.09 -3.35
N GLY A 54 11.35 11.76 -4.05
CA GLY A 54 11.89 13.06 -3.66
C GLY A 54 10.83 14.16 -3.50
N ASN A 55 9.75 14.11 -4.28
CA ASN A 55 8.61 15.04 -4.19
C ASN A 55 7.33 14.39 -3.62
N ARG A 56 7.41 13.15 -3.12
CA ARG A 56 6.27 12.34 -2.68
C ARG A 56 6.31 11.98 -1.20
N GLN A 57 7.23 12.55 -0.42
CA GLN A 57 7.42 12.21 0.99
C GLN A 57 6.13 12.35 1.81
N SER A 58 5.44 13.50 1.73
CA SER A 58 4.19 13.70 2.45
C SER A 58 3.07 12.76 2.00
N ALA A 59 3.02 12.40 0.72
CA ALA A 59 2.03 11.44 0.21
C ALA A 59 2.34 10.01 0.70
N SER A 60 3.62 9.64 0.73
CA SER A 60 4.10 8.36 1.26
C SER A 60 3.76 8.21 2.74
N GLU A 61 4.01 9.25 3.54
CA GLU A 61 3.69 9.28 4.97
C GLU A 61 2.19 9.15 5.24
N ARG A 62 1.35 9.91 4.52
CA ARG A 62 -0.12 9.79 4.64
C ARG A 62 -0.60 8.39 4.29
N THR A 63 -0.11 7.83 3.19
CA THR A 63 -0.49 6.50 2.74
C THR A 63 -0.02 5.40 3.70
N ALA A 64 1.21 5.51 4.23
CA ALA A 64 1.70 4.59 5.24
C ALA A 64 0.90 4.66 6.54
N THR A 65 0.49 5.87 6.94
CA THR A 65 -0.35 6.11 8.12
C THR A 65 -1.73 5.48 7.94
N PHE A 66 -2.38 5.70 6.79
CA PHE A 66 -3.66 5.08 6.47
C PHE A 66 -3.57 3.55 6.55
N LEU A 67 -2.58 2.95 5.88
CA LEU A 67 -2.41 1.49 5.89
C LEU A 67 -2.14 0.95 7.29
N ARG A 68 -1.35 1.66 8.10
CA ARG A 68 -1.09 1.27 9.49
C ARG A 68 -2.38 1.28 10.31
N GLN A 69 -3.22 2.30 10.18
CA GLN A 69 -4.50 2.37 10.88
C GLN A 69 -5.39 1.18 10.53
N ARG A 70 -5.50 0.83 9.24
CA ARG A 70 -6.27 -0.35 8.79
C ARG A 70 -5.77 -1.68 9.34
N VAL A 71 -4.46 -1.84 9.49
CA VAL A 71 -3.90 -3.02 10.15
C VAL A 71 -4.28 -3.04 11.64
N LEU A 72 -4.15 -1.92 12.34
CA LEU A 72 -4.45 -1.82 13.78
C LEU A 72 -5.94 -2.00 14.10
N GLU A 73 -6.85 -1.65 13.20
CA GLU A 73 -8.30 -1.86 13.36
C GLU A 73 -8.71 -3.35 13.33
N LEU A 74 -7.83 -4.24 12.87
CA LEU A 74 -8.10 -5.67 12.68
C LEU A 74 -7.27 -6.56 13.61
N LEU A 75 -6.57 -5.97 14.58
CA LEU A 75 -5.86 -6.66 15.66
C LEU A 75 -6.68 -6.58 16.95
#